data_AF-A0A356BZP5-F1
#
_entry.id   AF-A0A356BZP5-F1
#
_cell.length_a   1.000
_cell.length_b   1.000
_cell.length_c   1.000
_cell.angle_alpha   90.00
_cell.angle_beta   90.00
_cell.angle_gamma   90.00
#
_symmetry.space_group_name_H-M   'P 1'
#
loop_
_entity.id
_entity.type
_entity.pdbx_description
1 polymer ?
#
loop_
_entity_poly.entity_id
_entity_poly.type
_entity_poly.pdbx_seq_one_letter_code
_entity_poly.pdbx_strand_id
1 'polypeptide(L)'
;MELLAMLLVVVVAVLYHRKKTSYTLDVRIEPEGAARISNIVYRKGRGFVAAAFSLEIEEGFVLHRWTGTLPRLEGYDPSRWYDSKNNKVYLEIDRNEKLTLHFERRSSNEIAIQE
;
A
#
# COMPACT_ATOMS: atom_id res chain seq x y z
N MET A 1 -19.83 36.88 -8.60
CA MET A 1 -19.69 35.83 -7.56
C MET A 1 -20.18 34.47 -8.04
N GLU A 2 -21.33 34.38 -8.73
CA GLU A 2 -21.89 33.09 -9.18
C GLU A 2 -21.03 32.33 -10.21
N LEU A 3 -20.45 33.01 -11.20
CA LEU A 3 -19.56 32.38 -12.20
C LEU A 3 -18.28 31.78 -11.60
N LEU A 4 -17.67 32.46 -10.63
CA LEU A 4 -16.48 31.97 -9.93
C LEU A 4 -16.80 30.77 -9.04
N ALA A 5 -17.94 30.80 -8.34
CA ALA A 5 -18.39 29.67 -7.53
C ALA A 5 -18.72 28.45 -8.41
N MET A 6 -19.38 28.65 -9.55
CA MET A 6 -19.72 27.58 -10.48
C MET A 6 -18.46 26.95 -11.12
N LEU A 7 -17.46 27.78 -11.46
CA LEU A 7 -16.18 27.30 -11.98
C LEU A 7 -15.38 26.53 -10.93
N LEU A 8 -15.40 26.97 -9.66
CA LEU A 8 -14.81 26.24 -8.54
C LEU A 8 -15.46 24.87 -8.36
N VAL A 9 -16.80 24.81 -8.39
CA VAL A 9 -17.55 23.54 -8.28
C VAL A 9 -17.20 22.58 -9.42
N VAL A 10 -17.11 23.08 -10.65
CA VAL A 10 -16.70 22.26 -11.81
C VAL A 10 -15.26 21.75 -11.63
N VAL A 11 -14.32 22.58 -11.19
CA VAL A 11 -12.93 22.16 -10.94
C VAL A 11 -12.87 21.10 -9.85
N VAL A 12 -13.57 21.28 -8.73
CA VAL A 12 -13.63 20.30 -7.63
C VAL A 12 -14.26 18.99 -8.12
N ALA A 13 -15.36 19.06 -8.89
CA ALA A 13 -16.03 17.89 -9.45
C ALA A 13 -15.12 17.14 -10.43
N VAL A 14 -14.39 17.84 -11.31
CA VAL A 14 -13.45 17.24 -12.25
C VAL A 14 -12.26 16.61 -11.53
N LEU A 15 -11.71 17.26 -10.51
CA LEU A 15 -10.61 16.71 -9.70
C LEU A 15 -11.07 15.48 -8.91
N TYR A 16 -12.27 15.53 -8.31
CA TYR A 16 -12.87 14.41 -7.61
C TYR A 16 -13.16 13.24 -8.57
N HIS A 17 -13.68 13.51 -9.76
CA HIS A 17 -13.93 12.50 -10.78
C HIS A 17 -12.65 11.87 -11.33
N ARG A 18 -11.60 12.69 -11.56
CA ARG A 18 -10.27 12.19 -11.94
C ARG A 18 -9.68 11.29 -10.85
N LYS A 19 -9.77 11.69 -9.58
CA LYS A 19 -9.34 10.85 -8.45
C LYS A 19 -10.13 9.53 -8.41
N LYS A 20 -11.43 9.55 -8.67
CA LYS A 20 -12.29 8.36 -8.74
C LYS A 20 -11.99 7.45 -9.95
N THR A 21 -11.30 7.96 -10.97
CA THR A 21 -10.97 7.23 -12.21
C THR A 21 -9.51 6.74 -12.25
N SER A 22 -8.63 7.34 -11.45
CA SER A 22 -7.23 6.90 -11.32
C SER A 22 -7.11 5.69 -10.40
N TYR A 23 -6.38 4.67 -10.86
CA TYR A 23 -5.91 3.57 -10.02
C TYR A 23 -4.84 4.15 -9.09
N THR A 24 -5.09 4.08 -7.80
CA THR A 24 -4.21 4.60 -6.76
C THR A 24 -4.18 3.60 -5.62
N LEU A 25 -2.99 3.41 -5.05
CA LEU A 25 -2.77 2.64 -3.84
C LEU A 25 -2.14 3.58 -2.81
N ASP A 26 -2.83 3.77 -1.69
CA ASP A 26 -2.31 4.48 -0.52
C ASP A 26 -1.74 3.45 0.46
N VAL A 27 -0.47 3.58 0.83
CA VAL A 27 0.22 2.61 1.70
C VAL A 27 0.62 3.30 3.00
N ARG A 28 0.13 2.77 4.10
CA ARG A 28 0.47 3.19 5.46
C ARG A 28 1.34 2.15 6.15
N ILE A 29 2.27 2.62 6.96
CA ILE A 29 3.15 1.78 7.79
C ILE A 29 2.77 1.99 9.26
N GLU A 30 2.57 0.91 10.00
CA GLU A 30 2.28 0.93 11.43
C GLU A 30 3.17 -0.06 12.19
N PRO A 31 3.90 0.35 13.25
CA PRO A 31 4.06 1.75 13.69
C PRO A 31 4.84 2.58 12.67
N GLU A 32 4.66 3.90 12.74
CA GLU A 32 5.41 4.82 11.88
C GLU A 32 6.92 4.63 12.09
N GLY A 33 7.68 4.59 10.99
CA GLY A 33 9.11 4.33 11.03
C GLY A 33 9.51 2.86 11.17
N ALA A 34 8.59 1.90 11.12
CA ALA A 34 8.94 0.47 11.06
C ALA A 34 9.46 0.04 9.67
N ALA A 35 9.13 0.79 8.63
CA ALA A 35 9.55 0.54 7.27
C ALA A 35 9.43 1.80 6.41
N ARG A 36 10.12 1.79 5.27
CA ARG A 36 9.95 2.75 4.17
C ARG A 36 9.52 2.02 2.91
N ILE A 37 8.75 2.71 2.07
CA ILE A 37 8.42 2.21 0.73
C ILE A 37 9.05 3.08 -0.34
N SER A 38 9.42 2.46 -1.45
CA SER A 38 9.78 3.21 -2.65
C SER A 38 8.55 3.89 -3.26
N ASN A 39 8.78 4.71 -4.29
CA ASN A 39 7.71 5.14 -5.18
C ASN A 39 6.93 3.94 -5.71
N ILE A 40 5.61 4.08 -5.77
CA ILE A 40 4.70 3.05 -6.30
C ILE A 40 4.66 3.17 -7.81
N VAL A 41 4.99 2.08 -8.49
CA VAL A 41 4.93 1.96 -9.95
C VAL A 41 3.66 1.21 -10.33
N TYR A 42 2.85 1.83 -11.19
CA TYR A 42 1.62 1.22 -11.69
C TYR A 42 1.85 0.61 -13.08
N ARG A 43 1.43 -0.64 -13.26
CA ARG A 43 1.48 -1.36 -14.54
C ARG A 43 0.09 -1.81 -14.94
N LYS A 44 -0.32 -1.50 -16.17
CA LYS A 44 -1.60 -1.95 -16.72
C LYS A 44 -1.39 -3.24 -17.52
N GLY A 45 -2.13 -4.29 -17.15
CA GLY A 45 -2.21 -5.56 -17.86
C GLY A 45 -3.51 -5.72 -18.64
N ARG A 46 -3.73 -6.92 -19.21
CA ARG A 46 -5.01 -7.27 -19.85
C ARG A 46 -6.08 -7.46 -18.77
N GLY A 47 -6.89 -6.43 -18.54
CA GLY A 47 -8.02 -6.47 -17.61
C GLY A 47 -7.71 -6.12 -16.16
N PHE A 48 -6.44 -5.82 -15.83
CA PHE A 48 -6.05 -5.49 -14.45
C PHE A 48 -5.02 -4.34 -14.40
N VAL A 49 -4.88 -3.74 -13.23
CA VAL A 49 -3.79 -2.80 -12.90
C VAL A 49 -3.05 -3.34 -11.70
N ALA A 50 -1.73 -3.31 -11.72
CA ALA A 50 -0.91 -3.71 -10.59
C ALA A 50 -0.04 -2.56 -10.09
N ALA A 51 0.04 -2.41 -8.77
CA ALA A 51 0.97 -1.58 -8.06
C ALA A 51 2.18 -2.42 -7.62
N ALA A 52 3.37 -1.89 -7.87
CA ALA A 52 4.63 -2.49 -7.45
C ALA A 52 5.49 -1.46 -6.72
N PHE A 53 6.06 -1.85 -5.58
CA PHE A 53 6.98 -1.02 -4.80
C PHE A 53 7.93 -1.90 -4.00
N SER A 54 9.08 -1.34 -3.61
CA SER A 54 9.99 -1.99 -2.68
C SER A 54 9.64 -1.62 -1.24
N LEU A 55 9.83 -2.56 -0.32
CA LEU A 55 9.61 -2.39 1.11
C LEU A 55 10.94 -2.56 1.86
N GLU A 56 11.43 -1.49 2.46
CA GLU A 56 12.63 -1.49 3.27
C GLU A 56 12.23 -1.51 4.74
N ILE A 57 12.40 -2.67 5.39
CA ILE A 57 12.01 -2.86 6.79
C ILE A 57 13.17 -2.41 7.68
N GLU A 58 12.86 -1.56 8.65
CA GLU A 58 13.85 -1.05 9.60
C GLU A 58 14.29 -2.15 10.57
N GLU A 59 15.52 -2.05 11.06
CA GLU A 59 16.12 -3.09 11.90
C GLU A 59 15.29 -3.33 13.18
N GLY A 60 15.11 -4.61 13.52
CA GLY A 60 14.35 -5.01 14.69
C GLY A 60 12.83 -4.98 14.50
N PHE A 61 12.34 -4.73 13.28
CA PHE A 61 10.92 -4.92 12.92
C PHE A 61 10.72 -6.12 12.02
N VAL A 62 9.55 -6.74 12.13
CA VAL A 62 9.09 -7.82 11.27
C VAL A 62 7.68 -7.52 10.79
N LEU A 63 7.42 -7.81 9.52
CA LEU A 63 6.09 -7.62 8.93
C LEU A 63 5.14 -8.70 9.46
N HIS A 64 4.12 -8.29 10.18
CA HIS A 64 3.20 -9.19 10.88
C HIS A 64 1.92 -9.44 10.08
N ARG A 65 1.23 -8.37 9.64
CA ARG A 65 -0.05 -8.48 8.92
C ARG A 65 -0.31 -7.32 7.98
N TRP A 66 -1.20 -7.54 7.03
CA TRP A 66 -1.62 -6.57 6.04
C TRP A 66 -3.12 -6.35 6.22
N THR A 67 -3.56 -5.10 6.16
CA THR A 67 -4.98 -4.75 6.24
C THR A 67 -5.27 -3.68 5.21
N GLY A 68 -6.52 -3.50 4.81
CA GLY A 68 -6.83 -2.51 3.79
C GLY A 68 -8.22 -2.64 3.21
N THR A 69 -8.48 -1.90 2.14
CA THR A 69 -9.72 -2.02 1.36
C THR A 69 -9.73 -3.22 0.42
N LEU A 70 -8.57 -3.83 0.19
CA LEU A 70 -8.39 -5.03 -0.61
C LEU A 70 -8.93 -6.25 0.16
N PRO A 71 -10.10 -6.83 -0.22
CA PRO A 71 -10.75 -7.89 0.58
C PRO A 71 -9.88 -9.14 0.70
N ARG A 72 -9.05 -9.39 -0.32
CA ARG A 72 -8.12 -10.52 -0.37
C ARG A 72 -6.92 -10.40 0.57
N LEU A 73 -6.73 -9.27 1.24
CA LEU A 73 -5.69 -9.13 2.26
C LEU A 73 -6.17 -9.57 3.64
N GLU A 74 -7.48 -9.59 3.88
CA GLU A 74 -8.02 -10.03 5.16
C GLU A 74 -7.96 -11.55 5.27
N GLY A 75 -7.21 -12.05 6.26
CA GLY A 75 -7.10 -13.49 6.56
C GLY A 75 -6.14 -14.28 5.67
N TYR A 76 -5.38 -13.63 4.79
CA TYR A 76 -4.37 -14.28 3.95
C TYR A 76 -2.94 -13.93 4.36
N ASP A 77 -2.03 -14.88 4.16
CA ASP A 77 -0.60 -14.71 4.45
C ASP A 77 0.04 -13.60 3.58
N PRO A 78 0.60 -12.54 4.20
CA PRO A 78 1.42 -11.50 3.57
C PRO A 78 2.45 -11.98 2.54
N SER A 79 3.05 -13.16 2.75
CA SER A 79 4.11 -13.72 1.91
C SER A 79 3.69 -13.93 0.44
N ARG A 80 2.38 -13.99 0.17
CA ARG A 80 1.84 -14.13 -1.20
C ARG A 80 2.10 -12.92 -2.09
N TRP A 81 2.22 -11.74 -1.50
CA TRP A 81 2.37 -10.48 -2.23
C TRP A 81 3.71 -9.81 -1.98
N TYR A 82 4.49 -10.35 -1.05
CA TYR A 82 5.81 -9.88 -0.68
C TYR A 82 6.89 -10.89 -1.08
N ASP A 83 7.69 -10.52 -2.07
CA ASP A 83 8.91 -11.22 -2.40
C ASP A 83 10.02 -10.78 -1.43
N SER A 84 10.25 -11.59 -0.40
CA SER A 84 11.27 -11.36 0.62
C SER A 84 12.71 -11.45 0.11
N LYS A 85 12.95 -12.06 -1.06
CA LYS A 85 14.29 -12.12 -1.66
C LYS A 85 14.67 -10.80 -2.30
N ASN A 86 13.69 -10.14 -2.90
CA ASN A 86 13.88 -8.88 -3.62
C ASN A 86 13.32 -7.66 -2.87
N ASN A 87 12.76 -7.87 -1.67
CA ASN A 87 12.05 -6.87 -0.87
C ASN A 87 11.00 -6.11 -1.67
N LYS A 88 10.21 -6.82 -2.50
CA LYS A 88 9.25 -6.23 -3.44
C LYS A 88 7.84 -6.68 -3.16
N VAL A 89 6.93 -5.73 -3.27
CA VAL A 89 5.50 -5.94 -3.21
C VAL A 89 4.92 -5.86 -4.61
N TYR A 90 4.03 -6.79 -4.95
CA TYR A 90 3.24 -6.76 -6.17
C TYR A 90 1.76 -7.03 -5.86
N LEU A 91 0.91 -6.03 -6.12
CA LEU A 91 -0.51 -6.09 -5.83
C LEU A 91 -1.31 -5.65 -7.05
N GLU A 92 -2.19 -6.52 -7.55
CA GLU A 92 -3.28 -6.07 -8.41
C GLU A 92 -4.25 -5.17 -7.63
N ILE A 93 -4.64 -4.02 -8.15
CA ILE A 93 -5.45 -3.04 -7.44
C ILE A 93 -6.65 -2.64 -8.27
N ASP A 94 -7.73 -2.34 -7.55
CA ASP A 94 -8.83 -1.55 -8.08
C ASP A 94 -8.54 -0.05 -7.87
N ARG A 95 -9.59 0.78 -7.80
CA ARG A 95 -9.45 2.23 -7.72
C ARG A 95 -9.49 2.70 -6.27
N ASN A 96 -8.55 3.58 -5.91
CA ASN A 96 -8.47 4.20 -4.58
C ASN A 96 -8.31 3.18 -3.44
N GLU A 97 -7.47 2.18 -3.67
CA GLU A 97 -7.16 1.16 -2.68
C GLU A 97 -6.28 1.72 -1.57
N LYS A 98 -6.46 1.18 -0.37
CA LYS A 98 -5.67 1.47 0.81
C LYS A 98 -5.07 0.18 1.34
N LEU A 99 -3.81 0.25 1.74
CA LEU A 99 -3.04 -0.81 2.35
C LEU A 99 -2.39 -0.26 3.62
N THR A 100 -2.49 -1.00 4.72
CA THR A 100 -1.72 -0.75 5.93
C THR A 100 -0.89 -1.98 6.24
N LEU A 101 0.41 -1.79 6.30
CA LEU A 101 1.41 -2.78 6.66
C LEU A 101 1.70 -2.66 8.15
N HIS A 102 1.35 -3.71 8.89
CA HIS A 102 1.53 -3.78 10.34
C HIS A 102 2.82 -4.55 10.63
N PHE A 103 3.68 -3.92 11.41
CA PHE A 103 4.95 -4.44 11.86
C PHE A 103 4.93 -4.64 13.36
N GLU A 104 5.64 -5.66 13.79
CA GLU A 104 5.93 -5.91 15.20
C GLU A 104 7.43 -5.81 15.44
N ARG A 105 7.80 -5.45 16.66
CA ARG A 105 9.20 -5.48 17.05
C ARG A 105 9.61 -6.94 17.21
N ARG A 106 10.71 -7.33 16.57
CA ARG A 106 11.30 -8.66 16.74
C ARG A 106 11.60 -8.86 18.23
N SER A 107 10.90 -9.79 18.85
CA SER A 107 11.14 -10.17 20.24
C SER A 107 12.51 -10.85 20.34
N SER A 108 13.26 -10.53 21.39
CA SER A 108 14.57 -11.13 21.68
C SER A 108 14.53 -12.67 21.81
N ASN A 109 13.36 -13.30 21.95
CA ASN A 109 13.22 -14.75 22.07
C ASN A 109 13.42 -15.51 20.75
N GLU A 110 13.38 -14.87 19.58
CA GLU A 110 13.67 -15.55 18.30
C GLU A 110 15.18 -15.69 18.02
N ILE A 111 16.02 -14.95 18.75
CA ILE A 111 17.49 -15.01 18.61
C ILE A 111 18.04 -16.30 19.23
N ALA A 112 17.39 -16.82 20.28
CA ALA A 112 17.86 -17.98 21.04
C ALA A 112 17.62 -19.34 20.37
N ILE A 113 16.98 -19.39 19.19
CA ILE A 113 16.65 -20.64 18.48
C ILE A 113 17.54 -20.84 17.23
N GLN A 114 18.48 -19.92 16.97
CA GLN A 114 19.41 -20.00 15.83
C GLN A 114 20.90 -20.11 16.23
N GLU A 115 21.21 -20.31 17.51
CA GLU A 115 22.56 -20.67 17.98
C GLU A 115 22.69 -22.17 18.26
#